data_AF-A0A1Y1R1S8-F1
#
_entry.id   AF-A0A1Y1R1S8-F1
#
_cell.length_a   1.000
_cell.length_b   1.000
_cell.length_c   1.000
_cell.angle_alpha   90.00
_cell.angle_beta   90.00
_cell.angle_gamma   90.00
#
_symmetry.space_group_name_H-M   'P 1'
#
loop_
_entity.id
_entity.type
_entity.pdbx_description
1 polymer ?
#
loop_
_entity_poly.entity_id
_entity_poly.type
_entity_poly.pdbx_seq_one_letter_code
_entity_poly.pdbx_strand_id
1 'polypeptide(L)'
;MGALNETKVRNLLIAIELINENQFMSSPLLRLREALDVEVQSLLSLNENEQAHEPVSDKNLIQAVKEHPKQLRQRLVKAGYPPQELKALMKTKIIRGLNKKRWQEVKGTIESRTLGTLDSLQIPAAEMRASKSSDRDFFPVSYQRGGVSSLTIASADHAVNLWTSSLRSRNTGHVLYQGVRHGIHSAYDMEGDERKVANIQRAKESLLAALSLRPDLLRQAFADPEKPIHLDLVSTSLVTPDQVRSGLDNEKIMLADQVEAFSQLTEVQPIALEIIDPNGEPQVIKLTTRMLRFNFGVNYFAVDPSIPDVLGGWGMSDALNRKGLEALIGDPDEKTDFPGGWVMEYIDRSAATLQTLETRLATAPSQEAMEISERIVALRKEFKTIRQLERQIKTIFQQKLHHKDKEEAYKMPSRILLLTHLLKGIL
;
A
#
# COMPACT_ATOMS: atom_id res chain seq x y z
N MET A 1 7.23 25.12 0.62
CA MET A 1 8.61 24.96 0.10
C MET A 1 9.51 24.07 0.98
N GLY A 2 9.22 23.85 2.27
CA GLY A 2 9.99 22.96 3.17
C GLY A 2 10.42 21.56 2.67
N ALA A 3 9.53 20.74 2.11
CA ALA A 3 9.86 19.38 1.66
C ALA A 3 10.83 19.34 0.44
N LEU A 4 10.78 20.38 -0.39
CA LEU A 4 11.69 20.59 -1.52
C LEU A 4 13.11 20.88 -1.01
N ASN A 5 13.21 21.82 -0.08
CA ASN A 5 14.47 22.21 0.54
C ASN A 5 15.08 21.04 1.31
N GLU A 6 14.29 20.26 2.05
CA GLU A 6 14.78 19.01 2.68
C GLU A 6 15.40 18.05 1.66
N THR A 7 14.77 17.88 0.50
CA THR A 7 15.28 16.99 -0.54
C THR A 7 16.56 17.53 -1.17
N LYS A 8 16.64 18.85 -1.41
CA LYS A 8 17.87 19.48 -1.92
C LYS A 8 19.00 19.37 -0.91
N VAL A 9 18.76 19.73 0.36
CA VAL A 9 19.72 19.61 1.47
C VAL A 9 20.26 18.18 1.55
N ARG A 10 19.38 17.17 1.54
CA ARG A 10 19.81 15.76 1.54
C ARG A 10 20.75 15.44 0.37
N ASN A 11 20.38 15.86 -0.84
CA ASN A 11 21.20 15.59 -2.03
C ASN A 11 22.57 16.30 -1.96
N LEU A 12 22.61 17.52 -1.41
CA LEU A 12 23.85 18.26 -1.18
C LEU A 12 24.75 17.57 -0.15
N LEU A 13 24.18 17.14 0.98
CA LEU A 13 24.91 16.40 2.03
C LEU A 13 25.49 15.08 1.50
N ILE A 14 24.76 14.38 0.63
CA ILE A 14 25.28 13.18 -0.05
C ILE A 14 26.46 13.53 -0.96
N ALA A 15 26.39 14.64 -1.69
CA ALA A 15 27.51 15.08 -2.52
C ALA A 15 28.74 15.44 -1.67
N ILE A 16 28.55 16.11 -0.52
CA ILE A 16 29.62 16.41 0.45
C ILE A 16 30.22 15.12 1.01
N GLU A 17 29.40 14.14 1.42
CA GLU A 17 29.84 12.84 1.90
C GLU A 17 30.71 12.11 0.87
N LEU A 18 30.28 12.09 -0.40
CA LEU A 18 31.06 11.48 -1.48
C LEU A 18 32.40 12.17 -1.72
N ILE A 19 32.45 13.50 -1.60
CA ILE A 19 33.72 14.25 -1.71
C ILE A 19 34.65 13.86 -0.55
N ASN A 20 34.14 13.81 0.68
CA ASN A 20 34.93 13.47 1.87
C ASN A 20 35.46 12.03 1.85
N GLU A 21 34.71 11.09 1.26
CA GLU A 21 35.12 9.70 1.07
C GLU A 21 36.12 9.50 -0.08
N ASN A 22 36.34 10.53 -0.91
CA ASN A 22 37.28 10.45 -2.02
C ASN A 22 38.72 10.51 -1.50
N GLN A 23 39.49 9.44 -1.75
CA GLN A 23 40.89 9.33 -1.35
C GLN A 23 41.81 10.35 -2.04
N PHE A 24 41.38 10.95 -3.15
CA PHE A 24 42.15 11.91 -3.95
C PHE A 24 41.46 13.28 -3.97
N MET A 25 41.57 14.02 -2.87
CA MET A 25 41.01 15.37 -2.74
C MET A 25 41.80 16.40 -3.55
N SER A 26 41.25 16.82 -4.69
CA SER A 26 41.78 17.90 -5.51
C SER A 26 41.33 19.28 -4.99
N SER A 27 42.10 20.34 -5.27
CA SER A 27 41.70 21.73 -4.93
C SER A 27 40.31 22.11 -5.50
N PRO A 28 39.93 21.72 -6.73
CA PRO A 28 38.57 21.92 -7.23
C PRO A 28 37.47 21.19 -6.43
N LEU A 29 37.72 19.95 -5.95
CA LEU A 29 36.76 19.22 -5.12
C LEU A 29 36.57 19.86 -3.74
N LEU A 30 37.66 20.35 -3.14
CA LEU A 30 37.59 21.05 -1.85
C LEU A 30 36.74 22.33 -1.96
N ARG A 31 36.96 23.15 -3.00
CA ARG A 31 36.16 24.35 -3.26
C ARG A 31 34.69 24.02 -3.51
N LEU A 32 34.41 22.93 -4.23
CA LEU A 32 33.03 22.49 -4.44
C LEU A 32 32.37 22.09 -3.11
N ARG A 33 33.08 21.35 -2.24
CA ARG A 33 32.59 20.97 -0.92
C ARG A 33 32.25 22.18 -0.05
N GLU A 34 33.11 23.19 0.00
CA GLU A 34 32.84 24.45 0.71
C GLU A 34 31.61 25.17 0.15
N ALA A 35 31.47 25.24 -1.18
CA ALA A 35 30.31 25.85 -1.81
C ALA A 35 29.00 25.08 -1.51
N LEU A 36 29.06 23.75 -1.47
CA LEU A 36 27.92 22.91 -1.10
C LEU A 36 27.53 23.10 0.38
N ASP A 37 28.51 23.24 1.27
CA ASP A 37 28.24 23.50 2.70
C ASP A 37 27.52 24.85 2.88
N VAL A 38 27.95 25.91 2.18
CA VAL A 38 27.25 27.21 2.18
C VAL A 38 25.82 27.08 1.65
N GLU A 39 25.63 26.32 0.58
CA GLU A 39 24.31 26.06 -0.02
C GLU A 39 23.38 25.31 0.96
N VAL A 40 23.90 24.33 1.70
CA VAL A 40 23.16 23.63 2.77
C VAL A 40 22.74 24.62 3.85
N GLN A 41 23.65 25.43 4.37
CA GLN A 41 23.33 26.40 5.43
C GLN A 41 22.28 27.42 4.97
N SER A 42 22.38 27.89 3.73
CA SER A 42 21.38 28.80 3.14
C SER A 42 20.00 28.16 3.03
N LEU A 43 19.90 26.88 2.68
CA LEU A 43 18.61 26.19 2.56
C LEU A 43 18.01 25.86 3.93
N LEU A 44 18.85 25.56 4.94
CA LEU A 44 18.40 25.33 6.30
C LEU A 44 17.82 26.61 6.91
N SER A 45 18.47 27.77 6.73
CA SER A 45 17.96 29.06 7.23
C SER A 45 16.68 29.53 6.54
N LEU A 46 16.48 29.16 5.27
CA LEU A 46 15.20 29.40 4.58
C LEU A 46 14.08 28.51 5.13
N ASN A 47 14.38 27.28 5.52
CA ASN A 47 13.40 26.36 6.09
C ASN A 47 12.91 26.77 7.49
N GLU A 48 13.75 27.41 8.29
CA GLU A 48 13.36 27.92 9.62
C GLU A 48 12.33 29.06 9.54
N ASN A 49 12.24 29.74 8.39
CA ASN A 49 11.37 30.90 8.19
C ASN A 49 10.04 30.57 7.48
N GLU A 50 9.83 29.33 7.02
CA GLU A 50 8.60 28.92 6.34
C GLU A 50 7.72 27.99 7.20
N GLN A 51 6.45 28.36 7.41
CA GLN A 51 5.46 27.42 7.94
C GLN A 51 5.19 26.29 6.93
N ALA A 52 5.52 25.07 7.33
CA ALA A 52 5.49 23.88 6.50
C ALA A 52 4.06 23.38 6.21
N HIS A 53 3.32 23.99 5.27
CA HIS A 53 1.97 23.49 4.92
C HIS A 53 1.56 23.51 3.45
N GLU A 54 2.46 23.74 2.49
CA GLU A 54 2.07 23.63 1.07
C GLU A 54 2.31 22.22 0.48
N PRO A 55 1.28 21.57 -0.08
CA PRO A 55 1.44 20.31 -0.79
C PRO A 55 2.27 20.51 -2.06
N VAL A 56 3.24 19.62 -2.29
CA VAL A 56 4.13 19.61 -3.45
C VAL A 56 3.36 19.09 -4.68
N SER A 57 2.45 19.91 -5.20
CA SER A 57 1.69 19.62 -6.44
C SER A 57 2.15 20.48 -7.63
N ASP A 58 3.05 21.44 -7.41
CA ASP A 58 3.63 22.25 -8.48
C ASP A 58 4.58 21.41 -9.35
N LYS A 59 4.21 21.25 -10.62
CA LYS A 59 4.97 20.49 -11.63
C LYS A 59 6.39 21.03 -11.82
N ASN A 60 6.59 22.34 -11.75
CA ASN A 60 7.90 22.96 -11.91
C ASN A 60 8.80 22.65 -10.71
N LEU A 61 8.25 22.67 -9.50
CA LEU A 61 8.98 22.29 -8.29
C LEU A 61 9.34 20.80 -8.31
N ILE A 62 8.41 19.93 -8.73
CA ILE A 62 8.65 18.49 -8.90
C ILE A 62 9.77 18.26 -9.92
N GLN A 63 9.77 18.98 -11.04
CA GLN A 63 10.80 18.85 -12.06
C GLN A 63 12.17 19.33 -11.54
N ALA A 64 12.21 20.44 -10.80
CA ALA A 64 13.44 20.94 -10.19
C ALA A 64 14.05 19.94 -9.19
N VAL A 65 13.23 19.24 -8.40
CA VAL A 65 13.69 18.14 -7.52
C VAL A 65 14.30 17.00 -8.33
N LYS A 66 13.62 16.58 -9.40
CA LYS A 66 14.04 15.46 -10.24
C LYS A 66 15.38 15.70 -10.92
N GLU A 67 15.63 16.93 -11.37
CA GLU A 67 16.89 17.27 -12.06
C GLU A 67 18.05 17.55 -11.09
N HIS A 68 17.79 17.87 -9.82
CA HIS A 68 18.82 18.27 -8.86
C HIS A 68 19.95 17.22 -8.67
N PRO A 69 19.67 15.90 -8.52
CA PRO A 69 20.74 14.89 -8.46
C PRO A 69 21.60 14.86 -9.73
N LYS A 70 21.02 15.10 -10.91
CA LYS A 70 21.77 15.14 -12.17
C LYS A 70 22.68 16.37 -12.24
N GLN A 71 22.19 17.53 -11.81
CA GLN A 71 22.98 18.76 -11.72
C GLN A 71 24.16 18.59 -10.75
N LEU A 72 23.95 17.95 -9.59
CA LEU A 72 25.03 17.67 -8.64
C LEU A 72 26.08 16.72 -9.20
N ARG A 73 25.69 15.66 -9.91
CA ARG A 73 26.65 14.79 -10.60
C ARG A 73 27.51 15.57 -11.59
N GLN A 74 26.91 16.48 -12.36
CA GLN A 74 27.65 17.32 -13.30
C GLN A 74 28.65 18.23 -12.59
N ARG A 75 28.26 18.83 -11.45
CA ARG A 75 29.17 19.64 -10.60
C ARG A 75 30.35 18.81 -10.09
N LEU A 76 30.09 17.60 -9.57
CA LEU A 76 31.10 16.67 -9.07
C LEU A 76 32.09 16.26 -10.16
N VAL A 77 31.59 15.85 -11.33
CA VAL A 77 32.45 15.47 -12.47
C VAL A 77 33.29 16.65 -12.94
N LYS A 78 32.71 17.85 -13.04
CA LYS A 78 33.44 19.07 -13.41
C LYS A 78 34.54 19.43 -12.40
N ALA A 79 34.34 19.10 -11.12
CA ALA A 79 35.34 19.28 -10.07
C ALA A 79 36.41 18.17 -10.05
N GLY A 80 36.32 17.17 -10.93
CA GLY A 80 37.31 16.09 -11.04
C GLY A 80 36.94 14.80 -10.31
N TYR A 81 35.68 14.64 -9.87
CA TYR A 81 35.21 13.36 -9.35
C TYR A 81 35.10 12.33 -10.49
N PRO A 82 35.60 11.09 -10.32
CA PRO A 82 35.49 10.05 -11.34
C PRO A 82 34.03 9.80 -11.76
N PRO A 83 33.70 9.86 -13.06
CA PRO A 83 32.32 9.66 -13.52
C PRO A 83 31.86 8.21 -13.42
N GLN A 84 32.82 7.26 -13.41
CA GLN A 84 32.56 5.85 -13.21
C GLN A 84 31.92 5.64 -11.83
N GLU A 85 30.83 4.87 -11.80
CA GLU A 85 30.08 4.50 -10.58
C GLU A 85 29.40 5.65 -9.80
N LEU A 86 29.71 6.93 -10.04
CA LEU A 86 29.13 8.07 -9.31
C LEU A 86 27.59 8.04 -9.28
N LYS A 87 26.95 7.65 -10.39
CA LYS A 87 25.49 7.49 -10.45
C LYS A 87 24.99 6.40 -9.49
N ALA A 88 25.67 5.26 -9.43
CA ALA A 88 25.31 4.12 -8.58
C ALA A 88 25.58 4.42 -7.10
N LEU A 89 26.72 5.05 -6.79
CA LEU A 89 27.08 5.49 -5.45
C LEU A 89 26.08 6.51 -4.89
N MET A 90 25.76 7.56 -5.68
CA MET A 90 24.73 8.52 -5.27
C MET A 90 23.37 7.85 -5.07
N LYS A 91 22.95 6.94 -5.96
CA LYS A 91 21.69 6.20 -5.79
C LYS A 91 21.68 5.42 -4.48
N THR A 92 22.76 4.71 -4.17
CA THR A 92 22.92 3.92 -2.93
C THR A 92 22.84 4.80 -1.68
N LYS A 93 23.54 5.94 -1.67
CA LYS A 93 23.49 6.90 -0.55
C LYS A 93 22.08 7.52 -0.39
N ILE A 94 21.41 7.83 -1.50
CA ILE A 94 20.01 8.32 -1.48
C ILE A 94 19.09 7.27 -0.84
N ILE A 95 19.16 6.01 -1.28
CA ILE A 95 18.35 4.91 -0.72
C ILE A 95 18.62 4.76 0.78
N ARG A 96 19.91 4.71 1.17
CA ARG A 96 20.30 4.62 2.59
C ARG A 96 19.75 5.77 3.42
N GLY A 97 19.86 7.01 2.92
CA GLY A 97 19.34 8.19 3.59
C GLY A 97 17.81 8.19 3.73
N LEU A 98 17.10 7.73 2.69
CA LEU A 98 15.64 7.58 2.74
C LEU A 98 15.22 6.49 3.74
N ASN A 99 15.95 5.38 3.81
CA ASN A 99 15.60 4.26 4.69
C ASN A 99 15.93 4.55 6.17
N LYS A 100 16.96 5.37 6.44
CA LYS A 100 17.30 5.85 7.78
C LYS A 100 16.38 6.96 8.29
N LYS A 101 15.61 7.62 7.42
CA LYS A 101 14.66 8.66 7.87
C LYS A 101 13.60 8.00 8.73
N ARG A 102 13.34 8.54 9.92
CA ARG A 102 12.25 8.07 10.78
C ARG A 102 10.92 8.29 10.04
N TRP A 103 10.16 7.22 9.86
CA TRP A 103 8.79 7.32 9.34
C TRP A 103 7.84 7.43 10.53
N GLN A 104 6.92 8.40 10.46
CA GLN A 104 6.02 8.71 11.57
C GLN A 104 4.57 8.50 11.13
N GLU A 105 3.69 8.27 12.10
CA GLU A 105 2.25 8.27 11.84
C GLU A 105 1.81 9.58 11.18
N VAL A 106 0.95 9.47 10.18
CA VAL A 106 0.31 10.63 9.56
C VAL A 106 -1.14 10.67 10.02
N LYS A 107 -1.48 11.75 10.72
CA LYS A 107 -2.83 12.03 11.22
C LYS A 107 -3.42 13.21 10.46
N GLY A 108 -4.69 13.10 10.12
CA GLY A 108 -5.41 14.16 9.42
C GLY A 108 -6.91 14.06 9.63
N THR A 109 -7.61 15.08 9.15
CA THR A 109 -9.08 15.13 9.16
C THR A 109 -9.58 15.37 7.76
N ILE A 110 -10.67 14.70 7.40
CA ILE A 110 -11.34 14.87 6.11
C ILE A 110 -12.76 15.35 6.39
N GLU A 111 -13.12 16.51 5.86
CA GLU A 111 -14.49 17.01 5.92
C GLU A 111 -15.32 16.41 4.78
N SER A 112 -16.32 15.62 5.12
CA SER A 112 -17.28 15.08 4.16
C SER A 112 -18.64 15.74 4.35
N ARG A 113 -19.22 16.23 3.25
CA ARG A 113 -20.58 16.80 3.25
C ARG A 113 -21.63 15.79 3.69
N THR A 114 -21.40 14.49 3.48
CA THR A 114 -22.37 13.43 3.73
C THR A 114 -22.05 12.58 4.96
N LEU A 115 -20.77 12.45 5.32
CA LEU A 115 -20.32 11.59 6.42
C LEU A 115 -19.84 12.39 7.64
N GLY A 116 -19.85 13.72 7.56
CA GLY A 116 -19.28 14.61 8.57
C GLY A 116 -17.75 14.55 8.57
N THR A 117 -17.15 14.90 9.71
CA THR A 117 -15.70 14.86 9.89
C THR A 117 -15.21 13.42 10.07
N LEU A 118 -14.19 13.05 9.29
CA LEU A 118 -13.52 11.77 9.36
C LEU A 118 -12.11 11.93 9.89
N ASP A 119 -11.71 11.05 10.81
CA ASP A 119 -10.33 10.90 11.24
C ASP A 119 -9.59 9.98 10.26
N SER A 120 -8.48 10.48 9.71
CA SER A 120 -7.57 9.73 8.84
C SER A 120 -6.29 9.43 9.59
N LEU A 121 -5.89 8.16 9.61
CA LEU A 121 -4.66 7.70 10.22
C LEU A 121 -3.90 6.79 9.27
N GLN A 122 -2.64 7.09 9.02
CA GLN A 122 -1.71 6.21 8.33
C GLN A 122 -0.56 5.84 9.27
N ILE A 123 -0.23 4.55 9.35
CA ILE A 123 0.80 4.01 10.23
C ILE A 123 1.85 3.32 9.36
N PRO A 124 3.13 3.75 9.39
CA PRO A 124 4.20 3.06 8.68
C PRO A 124 4.51 1.73 9.37
N ALA A 125 5.09 0.76 8.64
CA ALA A 125 5.45 -0.56 9.20
C ALA A 125 6.25 -0.46 10.51
N ALA A 126 7.23 0.45 10.54
CA ALA A 126 8.03 0.78 11.72
C ALA A 126 7.26 1.21 12.97
N GLU A 127 6.00 1.61 12.87
CA GLU A 127 5.15 2.04 14.00
C GLU A 127 3.96 1.09 14.23
N MET A 128 3.85 -0.01 13.47
CA MET A 128 2.85 -1.06 13.72
C MET A 128 3.27 -1.88 14.94
N ARG A 129 2.39 -2.05 15.92
CA ARG A 129 2.67 -2.72 17.20
C ARG A 129 1.59 -3.73 17.55
N ALA A 130 1.97 -4.83 18.21
CA ALA A 130 1.03 -5.80 18.77
C ALA A 130 0.24 -5.22 19.96
N SER A 131 0.84 -4.28 20.70
CA SER A 131 0.20 -3.52 21.78
C SER A 131 0.78 -2.11 21.85
N LYS A 132 0.00 -1.15 22.37
CA LYS A 132 0.46 0.22 22.63
C LYS A 132 1.63 0.31 23.60
N SER A 133 1.83 -0.73 24.42
CA SER A 133 2.92 -0.82 25.39
C SER A 133 4.23 -1.36 24.78
N SER A 134 4.21 -1.85 23.54
CA SER A 134 5.40 -2.43 22.91
C SER A 134 6.27 -1.35 22.28
N ASP A 135 7.57 -1.39 22.59
CA ASP A 135 8.57 -0.44 22.09
C ASP A 135 9.12 -0.81 20.70
N ARG A 136 8.80 -2.01 20.19
CA ARG A 136 9.29 -2.52 18.91
C ARG A 136 8.14 -2.86 17.96
N ASP A 137 8.40 -2.74 16.67
CA ASP A 137 7.44 -3.18 15.66
C ASP A 137 7.18 -4.67 15.73
N PHE A 138 5.98 -5.06 15.30
CA PHE A 138 5.51 -6.44 15.47
C PHE A 138 6.06 -7.42 14.42
N PHE A 139 6.96 -6.97 13.55
CA PHE A 139 7.63 -7.80 12.53
C PHE A 139 8.84 -8.53 13.15
N PRO A 140 9.17 -9.75 12.67
CA PRO A 140 10.32 -10.52 13.17
C PRO A 140 11.63 -9.77 13.04
N VAL A 141 11.88 -9.23 11.84
CA VAL A 141 12.96 -8.29 11.56
C VAL A 141 12.39 -6.88 11.75
N SER A 142 13.02 -6.09 12.61
CA SER A 142 12.53 -4.75 12.92
C SER A 142 12.87 -3.75 11.82
N TYR A 143 11.92 -2.87 11.51
CA TYR A 143 12.14 -1.69 10.66
C TYR A 143 12.95 -0.57 11.36
N GLN A 144 13.28 -0.73 12.65
CA GLN A 144 14.11 0.18 13.44
C GLN A 144 13.64 1.65 13.42
N ARG A 145 12.31 1.86 13.42
CA ARG A 145 11.65 3.18 13.27
C ARG A 145 11.90 3.88 11.93
N GLY A 146 12.65 3.27 11.01
CA GLY A 146 12.86 3.75 9.66
C GLY A 146 11.72 3.37 8.73
N GLY A 147 11.91 3.58 7.44
CA GLY A 147 11.04 2.97 6.44
C GLY A 147 11.87 2.41 5.30
N VAL A 148 11.21 1.78 4.35
CA VAL A 148 11.91 1.18 3.21
C VAL A 148 11.41 1.86 1.95
N SER A 149 12.28 2.62 1.30
CA SER A 149 11.96 3.33 0.07
C SER A 149 11.63 2.35 -1.04
N SER A 150 10.70 2.73 -1.93
CA SER A 150 10.43 2.00 -3.18
C SER A 150 11.64 1.92 -4.11
N LEU A 151 12.69 2.71 -3.87
CA LEU A 151 13.96 2.61 -4.56
C LEU A 151 14.82 1.42 -4.08
N THR A 152 14.41 0.71 -3.02
CA THR A 152 15.07 -0.48 -2.50
C THR A 152 14.67 -1.72 -3.31
N ILE A 153 15.44 -2.01 -4.34
CA ILE A 153 15.08 -3.01 -5.38
C ILE A 153 15.87 -4.33 -5.28
N ALA A 154 16.85 -4.38 -4.36
CA ALA A 154 17.81 -5.47 -4.19
C ALA A 154 17.87 -5.96 -2.73
N SER A 155 16.73 -6.25 -2.10
CA SER A 155 16.70 -6.69 -0.69
C SER A 155 15.47 -7.55 -0.41
N ALA A 156 15.67 -8.62 0.35
CA ALA A 156 14.62 -9.49 0.87
C ALA A 156 14.09 -9.04 2.23
N ASP A 157 14.77 -8.11 2.90
CA ASP A 157 14.58 -7.85 4.33
C ASP A 157 13.18 -7.34 4.64
N HIS A 158 12.68 -6.43 3.81
CA HIS A 158 11.44 -5.71 4.05
C HIS A 158 10.67 -5.37 2.78
N ALA A 159 9.34 -5.38 2.89
CA ALA A 159 8.42 -4.76 1.96
C ALA A 159 8.68 -3.27 1.88
N VAL A 160 8.73 -2.78 0.64
CA VAL A 160 8.98 -1.38 0.36
C VAL A 160 7.70 -0.56 0.52
N ASN A 161 7.82 0.64 1.07
CA ASN A 161 6.75 1.62 1.20
C ASN A 161 5.49 1.06 1.89
N LEU A 162 5.69 0.20 2.91
CA LEU A 162 4.63 -0.48 3.65
C LEU A 162 4.00 0.43 4.72
N TRP A 163 2.69 0.62 4.60
CA TRP A 163 1.85 1.42 5.50
C TRP A 163 0.50 0.75 5.67
N THR A 164 -0.15 0.99 6.79
CA THR A 164 -1.60 0.80 6.93
C THR A 164 -2.28 2.16 6.92
N SER A 165 -3.55 2.18 6.51
CA SER A 165 -4.39 3.36 6.48
C SER A 165 -5.75 3.04 7.05
N SER A 166 -6.36 3.99 7.74
CA SER A 166 -7.74 3.87 8.23
C SER A 166 -8.48 5.20 8.18
N LEU A 167 -9.78 5.12 7.90
CA LEU A 167 -10.72 6.23 8.05
C LEU A 167 -11.76 5.86 9.09
N ARG A 168 -12.02 6.76 10.03
CA ARG A 168 -13.03 6.59 11.09
C ARG A 168 -13.96 7.78 11.10
N SER A 169 -15.27 7.54 11.21
CA SER A 169 -16.21 8.63 11.48
C SER A 169 -15.96 9.17 12.88
N ARG A 170 -15.74 10.48 13.01
CA ARG A 170 -15.58 11.11 14.33
C ARG A 170 -16.89 11.09 15.14
N ASN A 171 -18.02 11.16 14.45
CA ASN A 171 -19.34 11.20 15.08
C ASN A 171 -19.75 9.85 15.69
N THR A 172 -19.46 8.74 15.00
CA THR A 172 -19.87 7.40 15.45
C THR A 172 -18.73 6.54 15.96
N GLY A 173 -17.48 6.93 15.73
CA GLY A 173 -16.31 6.10 15.99
C GLY A 173 -16.19 4.89 15.05
N HIS A 174 -17.08 4.71 14.07
CA HIS A 174 -17.06 3.56 13.18
C HIS A 174 -15.92 3.67 12.16
N VAL A 175 -15.21 2.56 11.96
CA VAL A 175 -14.23 2.42 10.89
C VAL A 175 -14.99 2.33 9.56
N LEU A 176 -14.63 3.20 8.62
CA LEU A 176 -15.21 3.27 7.27
C LEU A 176 -14.28 2.69 6.20
N TYR A 177 -12.99 2.62 6.51
CA TYR A 177 -11.96 2.08 5.64
C TYR A 177 -10.77 1.61 6.47
N GLN A 178 -10.20 0.49 6.07
CA GLN A 178 -8.89 0.00 6.48
C GLN A 178 -8.21 -0.66 5.27
N GLY A 179 -6.92 -0.44 5.11
CA GLY A 179 -6.16 -1.09 4.04
C GLY A 179 -4.65 -0.94 4.21
N VAL A 180 -3.93 -1.77 3.47
CA VAL A 180 -2.48 -1.80 3.39
C VAL A 180 -2.04 -1.13 2.09
N ARG A 181 -1.03 -0.28 2.18
CA ARG A 181 -0.32 0.28 1.03
C ARG A 181 1.10 -0.24 1.04
N HIS A 182 1.56 -0.76 -0.08
CA HIS A 182 2.95 -1.16 -0.28
C HIS A 182 3.41 -0.74 -1.69
N GLY A 183 4.71 -0.65 -1.92
CA GLY A 183 5.27 -0.62 -3.28
C GLY A 183 5.36 -2.04 -3.86
N ILE A 184 5.79 -2.16 -5.11
CA ILE A 184 5.82 -3.46 -5.78
C ILE A 184 6.74 -4.45 -5.05
N HIS A 185 6.27 -5.68 -4.81
CA HIS A 185 7.05 -6.66 -4.06
C HIS A 185 8.31 -7.14 -4.81
N SER A 186 8.32 -7.04 -6.13
CA SER A 186 9.43 -7.45 -7.00
C SER A 186 10.78 -6.84 -6.58
N ALA A 187 11.69 -7.67 -6.05
CA ALA A 187 13.10 -7.34 -5.83
C ALA A 187 13.88 -7.54 -7.14
N TYR A 188 13.59 -6.69 -8.13
CA TYR A 188 13.95 -6.97 -9.53
C TYR A 188 15.44 -6.86 -9.87
N ASP A 189 16.27 -6.38 -8.94
CA ASP A 189 17.74 -6.34 -9.05
C ASP A 189 18.39 -7.60 -8.46
N MET A 190 17.57 -8.52 -7.92
CA MET A 190 17.96 -9.88 -7.55
C MET A 190 17.63 -10.85 -8.69
N GLU A 191 18.31 -11.99 -8.75
CA GLU A 191 18.13 -12.99 -9.81
C GLU A 191 17.63 -14.33 -9.26
N GLY A 192 17.07 -15.15 -10.16
CA GLY A 192 16.73 -16.54 -9.88
C GLY A 192 15.84 -16.76 -8.65
N ASP A 193 16.21 -17.75 -7.84
CA ASP A 193 15.44 -18.14 -6.66
C ASP A 193 15.56 -17.14 -5.51
N GLU A 194 16.67 -16.40 -5.41
CA GLU A 194 16.82 -15.35 -4.39
C GLU A 194 15.74 -14.27 -4.55
N ARG A 195 15.46 -13.87 -5.79
CA ARG A 195 14.36 -12.93 -6.11
C ARG A 195 13.01 -13.48 -5.68
N LYS A 196 12.73 -14.77 -5.92
CA LYS A 196 11.45 -15.39 -5.51
C LYS A 196 11.30 -15.39 -4.00
N VAL A 197 12.32 -15.80 -3.27
CA VAL A 197 12.34 -15.79 -1.80
C VAL A 197 12.12 -14.36 -1.27
N ALA A 198 12.81 -13.37 -1.84
CA ALA A 198 12.63 -11.97 -1.48
C ALA A 198 11.20 -11.48 -1.71
N ASN A 199 10.61 -11.80 -2.87
CA ASN A 199 9.25 -11.41 -3.20
C ASN A 199 8.22 -12.02 -2.24
N ILE A 200 8.38 -13.30 -1.88
CA ILE A 200 7.52 -13.98 -0.90
C ILE A 200 7.65 -13.34 0.47
N GLN A 201 8.87 -13.04 0.91
CA GLN A 201 9.10 -12.40 2.20
C GLN A 201 8.43 -11.03 2.29
N ARG A 202 8.58 -10.21 1.25
CA ARG A 202 7.90 -8.91 1.17
C ARG A 202 6.37 -9.05 1.14
N ALA A 203 5.84 -10.06 0.45
CA ALA A 203 4.41 -10.36 0.45
C ALA A 203 3.89 -10.82 1.83
N LYS A 204 4.69 -11.57 2.60
CA LYS A 204 4.38 -11.95 4.00
C LYS A 204 4.26 -10.71 4.89
N GLU A 205 5.15 -9.73 4.77
CA GLU A 205 5.03 -8.50 5.56
C GLU A 205 3.77 -7.69 5.22
N SER A 206 3.32 -7.71 3.97
CA SER A 206 2.02 -7.13 3.61
C SER A 206 0.84 -7.87 4.26
N LEU A 207 0.89 -9.21 4.38
CA LEU A 207 -0.10 -9.98 5.15
C LEU A 207 -0.06 -9.63 6.65
N LEU A 208 1.14 -9.51 7.21
CA LEU A 208 1.31 -9.09 8.61
C LEU A 208 0.69 -7.71 8.82
N ALA A 209 1.01 -6.72 7.98
CA ALA A 209 0.43 -5.39 8.07
C ALA A 209 -1.10 -5.41 7.99
N ALA A 210 -1.69 -6.27 7.15
CA ALA A 210 -3.14 -6.46 7.10
C ALA A 210 -3.69 -7.04 8.43
N LEU A 211 -2.98 -8.00 9.03
CA LEU A 211 -3.33 -8.56 10.33
C LEU A 211 -3.23 -7.51 11.46
N SER A 212 -2.30 -6.55 11.35
CA SER A 212 -2.18 -5.42 12.29
C SER A 212 -3.43 -4.55 12.35
N LEU A 213 -4.28 -4.57 11.30
CA LEU A 213 -5.57 -3.88 11.26
C LEU A 213 -6.69 -4.66 11.98
N ARG A 214 -6.43 -5.91 12.40
CA ARG A 214 -7.37 -6.83 13.03
C ARG A 214 -6.90 -7.25 14.43
N PRO A 215 -6.95 -6.34 15.42
CA PRO A 215 -6.52 -6.63 16.78
C PRO A 215 -7.35 -7.74 17.44
N ASP A 216 -8.59 -7.96 16.99
CA ASP A 216 -9.42 -9.09 17.41
C ASP A 216 -8.87 -10.45 16.97
N LEU A 217 -8.32 -10.54 15.75
CA LEU A 217 -7.68 -11.76 15.25
C LEU A 217 -6.31 -11.97 15.89
N LEU A 218 -5.52 -10.90 16.08
CA LEU A 218 -4.25 -10.99 16.80
C LEU A 218 -4.44 -11.51 18.23
N ARG A 219 -5.43 -11.00 18.98
CA ARG A 219 -5.73 -11.53 20.31
C ARG A 219 -6.08 -13.02 20.29
N GLN A 220 -6.84 -13.49 19.29
CA GLN A 220 -7.15 -14.91 19.14
C GLN A 220 -5.89 -15.73 18.85
N ALA A 221 -5.06 -15.26 17.91
CA ALA A 221 -3.83 -15.94 17.52
C ALA A 221 -2.80 -16.01 18.65
N PHE A 222 -2.68 -14.97 19.48
CA PHE A 222 -1.80 -14.99 20.64
C PHE A 222 -2.31 -15.88 21.77
N ALA A 223 -3.62 -15.99 21.95
CA ALA A 223 -4.23 -16.83 22.97
C ALA A 223 -4.14 -18.33 22.64
N ASP A 224 -4.23 -18.69 21.37
CA ASP A 224 -4.12 -20.07 20.88
C ASP A 224 -3.41 -20.11 19.52
N PRO A 225 -2.06 -20.14 19.51
CA PRO A 225 -1.24 -20.03 18.29
C PRO A 225 -1.38 -21.22 17.36
N GLU A 226 -1.77 -22.37 17.91
CA GLU A 226 -1.95 -23.61 17.17
C GLU A 226 -3.28 -23.62 16.40
N LYS A 227 -4.25 -22.82 16.81
CA LYS A 227 -5.54 -22.66 16.14
C LYS A 227 -5.43 -21.63 15.01
N PRO A 228 -5.66 -22.03 13.74
CA PRO A 228 -5.58 -21.08 12.64
C PRO A 228 -6.63 -19.97 12.74
N ILE A 229 -6.20 -18.72 12.60
CA ILE A 229 -7.09 -17.59 12.35
C ILE A 229 -7.35 -17.43 10.85
N HIS A 230 -8.42 -16.74 10.48
CA HIS A 230 -8.79 -16.51 9.08
C HIS A 230 -8.79 -15.02 8.72
N LEU A 231 -8.14 -14.66 7.61
CA LEU A 231 -8.13 -13.29 7.08
C LEU A 231 -8.39 -13.31 5.57
N ASP A 232 -9.47 -12.64 5.15
CA ASP A 232 -9.78 -12.39 3.75
C ASP A 232 -9.14 -11.07 3.29
N LEU A 233 -8.45 -11.10 2.14
CA LEU A 233 -7.79 -9.94 1.56
C LEU A 233 -8.13 -9.71 0.08
N VAL A 234 -8.07 -8.45 -0.33
CA VAL A 234 -8.15 -8.07 -1.75
C VAL A 234 -6.98 -7.17 -2.13
N SER A 235 -6.00 -7.72 -2.83
CA SER A 235 -4.88 -6.94 -3.35
C SER A 235 -5.27 -6.27 -4.67
N THR A 236 -5.27 -4.93 -4.71
CA THR A 236 -5.52 -4.16 -5.95
C THR A 236 -4.27 -3.38 -6.35
N SER A 237 -3.61 -3.86 -7.41
CA SER A 237 -2.47 -3.18 -8.03
C SER A 237 -2.93 -2.11 -9.01
N LEU A 238 -2.12 -1.06 -9.17
CA LEU A 238 -2.37 0.06 -10.09
C LEU A 238 -1.29 0.21 -11.18
N VAL A 239 -0.51 -0.86 -11.36
CA VAL A 239 0.63 -0.93 -12.28
C VAL A 239 0.13 -0.94 -13.72
N THR A 240 0.86 -0.27 -14.62
CA THR A 240 0.53 -0.24 -16.04
C THR A 240 1.55 -1.10 -16.81
N PRO A 241 1.23 -2.37 -17.11
CA PRO A 241 2.13 -3.27 -17.82
C PRO A 241 2.25 -2.89 -19.31
N ASP A 242 2.72 -1.68 -19.62
CA ASP A 242 2.92 -1.19 -20.99
C ASP A 242 3.95 -2.04 -21.74
N GLN A 243 3.69 -2.39 -23.00
CA GLN A 243 4.63 -3.14 -23.85
C GLN A 243 5.81 -2.28 -24.36
N VAL A 244 5.74 -0.95 -24.20
CA VAL A 244 6.65 0.01 -24.85
C VAL A 244 7.94 0.26 -24.05
N ARG A 245 7.99 -0.10 -22.76
CA ARG A 245 9.22 0.01 -21.96
C ARG A 245 10.01 -1.29 -22.02
N SER A 246 11.01 -1.32 -22.91
CA SER A 246 12.01 -2.40 -22.95
C SER A 246 13.13 -2.12 -21.93
N GLY A 247 13.36 -3.05 -20.99
CA GLY A 247 14.45 -3.00 -20.01
C GLY A 247 14.11 -3.56 -18.61
N LEU A 248 15.01 -3.33 -17.64
CA LEU A 248 14.93 -3.72 -16.21
C LEU A 248 13.69 -3.18 -15.46
N ASP A 249 12.91 -2.29 -16.08
CA ASP A 249 11.66 -1.71 -15.56
C ASP A 249 10.41 -2.35 -16.22
N ASN A 250 10.43 -3.67 -16.41
CA ASN A 250 9.32 -4.40 -17.02
C ASN A 250 8.19 -4.58 -15.99
N GLU A 251 7.29 -3.60 -15.90
CA GLU A 251 6.12 -3.57 -15.02
C GLU A 251 5.27 -4.86 -15.10
N LYS A 252 5.26 -5.55 -16.26
CA LYS A 252 4.61 -6.85 -16.43
C LYS A 252 5.28 -7.96 -15.61
N ILE A 253 6.61 -8.04 -15.61
CA ILE A 253 7.35 -9.02 -14.80
C ILE A 253 7.15 -8.72 -13.33
N MET A 254 7.22 -7.44 -12.92
CA MET A 254 7.04 -7.07 -11.53
C MET A 254 5.62 -7.40 -11.02
N LEU A 255 4.59 -7.22 -11.86
CA LEU A 255 3.23 -7.65 -11.55
C LEU A 255 3.14 -9.17 -11.45
N ALA A 256 3.76 -9.91 -12.38
CA ALA A 256 3.78 -11.38 -12.35
C ALA A 256 4.44 -11.90 -11.07
N ASP A 257 5.60 -11.35 -10.71
CA ASP A 257 6.32 -11.65 -9.46
C ASP A 257 5.46 -11.43 -8.22
N GLN A 258 4.72 -10.33 -8.17
CA GLN A 258 3.84 -10.02 -7.05
C GLN A 258 2.66 -10.99 -6.97
N VAL A 259 2.04 -11.30 -8.12
CA VAL A 259 0.93 -12.26 -8.20
C VAL A 259 1.41 -13.65 -7.79
N GLU A 260 2.60 -14.05 -8.22
CA GLU A 260 3.22 -15.33 -7.90
C GLU A 260 3.55 -15.43 -6.41
N ALA A 261 4.20 -14.40 -5.82
CA ALA A 261 4.50 -14.37 -4.40
C ALA A 261 3.24 -14.52 -3.53
N PHE A 262 2.14 -13.85 -3.91
CA PHE A 262 0.86 -14.05 -3.23
C PHE A 262 0.22 -15.41 -3.51
N SER A 263 0.40 -16.00 -4.70
CA SER A 263 -0.11 -17.34 -5.04
C SER A 263 0.48 -18.39 -4.12
N GLN A 264 1.81 -18.37 -3.96
CA GLN A 264 2.52 -19.31 -3.08
C GLN A 264 2.06 -19.21 -1.62
N LEU A 265 1.77 -17.99 -1.14
CA LEU A 265 1.21 -17.80 0.20
C LEU A 265 -0.21 -18.34 0.33
N THR A 266 -0.99 -18.36 -0.75
CA THR A 266 -2.36 -18.89 -0.71
C THR A 266 -2.47 -20.39 -0.97
N GLU A 267 -1.50 -21.01 -1.64
CA GLU A 267 -1.53 -22.43 -2.03
C GLU A 267 -1.26 -23.38 -0.87
N VAL A 268 -0.33 -23.02 0.03
CA VAL A 268 0.01 -23.83 1.21
C VAL A 268 -0.60 -23.19 2.46
N GLN A 269 -1.62 -23.84 3.01
CA GLN A 269 -2.39 -23.36 4.17
C GLN A 269 -2.42 -24.43 5.28
N PRO A 270 -2.42 -24.05 6.57
CA PRO A 270 -2.24 -22.67 7.06
C PRO A 270 -0.80 -22.17 6.90
N ILE A 271 -0.64 -20.87 6.68
CA ILE A 271 0.66 -20.20 6.66
C ILE A 271 1.16 -20.05 8.10
N ALA A 272 2.39 -20.51 8.37
CA ALA A 272 3.09 -20.17 9.59
C ALA A 272 3.72 -18.78 9.45
N LEU A 273 3.34 -17.86 10.34
CA LEU A 273 3.84 -16.48 10.36
C LEU A 273 4.49 -16.21 11.71
N GLU A 274 5.76 -15.84 11.68
CA GLU A 274 6.45 -15.30 12.85
C GLU A 274 6.04 -13.84 13.05
N ILE A 275 5.71 -13.47 14.28
CA ILE A 275 5.35 -12.12 14.70
C ILE A 275 5.88 -11.86 16.10
N ILE A 276 6.02 -10.59 16.46
CA ILE A 276 6.36 -10.21 17.82
C ILE A 276 5.08 -9.96 18.62
N ASP A 277 4.98 -10.62 19.77
CA ASP A 277 3.83 -10.56 20.66
C ASP A 277 3.77 -9.22 21.43
N PRO A 278 2.71 -8.99 22.23
CA PRO A 278 2.60 -7.80 23.07
C PRO A 278 3.70 -7.64 24.12
N ASN A 279 4.39 -8.71 24.50
CA ASN A 279 5.49 -8.71 25.46
C ASN A 279 6.86 -8.42 24.80
N GLY A 280 6.92 -8.41 23.47
CA GLY A 280 8.14 -8.18 22.71
C GLY A 280 8.86 -9.47 22.26
N GLU A 281 8.24 -10.63 22.48
CA GLU A 281 8.81 -11.95 22.19
C GLU A 281 8.33 -12.50 20.84
N PRO A 282 9.20 -13.20 20.08
CA PRO A 282 8.79 -13.88 18.85
C PRO A 282 7.80 -15.02 19.12
N GLN A 283 6.77 -15.09 18.29
CA GLN A 283 5.75 -16.13 18.33
C GLN A 283 5.34 -16.51 16.90
N VAL A 284 5.14 -17.80 16.67
CA VAL A 284 4.61 -18.31 15.40
C VAL A 284 3.11 -18.50 15.53
N ILE A 285 2.35 -17.90 14.61
CA ILE A 285 0.90 -18.07 14.50
C ILE A 285 0.54 -18.77 13.20
N LYS A 286 -0.64 -19.41 13.17
CA LYS A 286 -1.20 -20.02 11.96
C LYS A 286 -2.27 -19.13 11.34
N LEU A 287 -2.08 -18.75 10.08
CA LEU A 287 -3.02 -17.95 9.31
C LEU A 287 -3.58 -18.79 8.15
N THR A 288 -4.90 -18.85 8.05
CA THR A 288 -5.58 -19.18 6.79
C THR A 288 -5.98 -17.90 6.09
N THR A 289 -5.84 -17.85 4.77
CA THR A 289 -6.25 -16.65 4.02
C THR A 289 -6.78 -17.00 2.64
N ARG A 290 -7.77 -16.22 2.21
CA ARG A 290 -8.12 -16.10 0.79
C ARG A 290 -7.71 -14.72 0.33
N MET A 291 -7.05 -14.64 -0.82
CA MET A 291 -6.60 -13.37 -1.39
C MET A 291 -7.06 -13.24 -2.83
N LEU A 292 -7.95 -12.29 -3.08
CA LEU A 292 -8.32 -11.91 -4.43
C LEU A 292 -7.34 -10.86 -4.94
N ARG A 293 -7.07 -10.89 -6.24
CA ARG A 293 -6.02 -10.08 -6.85
C ARG A 293 -6.59 -9.36 -8.05
N PHE A 294 -6.30 -8.08 -8.14
CA PHE A 294 -6.73 -7.20 -9.20
C PHE A 294 -5.57 -6.32 -9.66
N ASN A 295 -5.60 -5.90 -10.92
CA ASN A 295 -4.72 -4.87 -11.45
C ASN A 295 -5.52 -3.91 -12.35
N PHE A 296 -5.52 -2.62 -12.03
CA PHE A 296 -6.15 -1.58 -12.85
C PHE A 296 -5.13 -0.48 -13.12
N GLY A 297 -4.58 -0.43 -14.34
CA GLY A 297 -3.67 0.65 -14.73
C GLY A 297 -4.39 2.00 -14.69
N VAL A 298 -3.78 3.00 -14.04
CA VAL A 298 -4.38 4.35 -13.85
C VAL A 298 -3.64 5.46 -14.60
N ASN A 299 -2.63 5.13 -15.41
CA ASN A 299 -1.89 6.13 -16.20
C ASN A 299 -2.66 6.55 -17.46
N TYR A 300 -2.42 7.78 -17.94
CA TYR A 300 -2.99 8.32 -19.19
C TYR A 300 -2.89 7.32 -20.36
N PHE A 301 -1.76 6.61 -20.49
CA PHE A 301 -1.53 5.60 -21.53
C PHE A 301 -2.41 4.34 -21.42
N ALA A 302 -2.92 4.02 -20.23
CA ALA A 302 -3.79 2.87 -19.98
C ALA A 302 -5.27 3.17 -20.29
N VAL A 303 -5.64 4.45 -20.31
CA VAL A 303 -7.04 4.91 -20.29
C VAL A 303 -7.40 5.86 -21.44
N ASP A 304 -6.43 6.21 -22.29
CA ASP A 304 -6.61 6.99 -23.51
C ASP A 304 -7.22 6.10 -24.61
N PRO A 305 -8.45 6.40 -25.08
CA PRO A 305 -9.13 5.60 -26.10
C PRO A 305 -8.46 5.66 -27.49
N SER A 306 -7.47 6.53 -27.69
CA SER A 306 -6.69 6.62 -28.94
C SER A 306 -5.53 5.62 -29.01
N ILE A 307 -5.21 4.93 -27.91
CA ILE A 307 -4.14 3.93 -27.84
C ILE A 307 -4.74 2.53 -28.00
N PRO A 308 -4.29 1.71 -28.97
CA PRO A 308 -4.78 0.35 -29.13
C PRO A 308 -4.61 -0.50 -27.86
N ASP A 309 -5.65 -1.23 -27.45
CA ASP A 309 -5.68 -2.12 -26.27
C ASP A 309 -4.47 -3.08 -26.19
N VAL A 310 -3.92 -3.47 -27.35
CA VAL A 310 -2.73 -4.34 -27.48
C VAL A 310 -1.46 -3.69 -26.90
N LEU A 311 -1.34 -2.36 -26.99
CA LEU A 311 -0.18 -1.60 -26.49
C LEU A 311 -0.31 -1.24 -25.00
N GLY A 312 -1.53 -1.12 -24.47
CA GLY A 312 -1.81 -0.75 -23.07
C GLY A 312 -1.71 -1.89 -22.04
N GLY A 313 -1.36 -3.11 -22.46
CA GLY A 313 -1.03 -4.20 -21.53
C GLY A 313 -2.21 -4.86 -20.79
N TRP A 314 -3.45 -4.57 -21.19
CA TRP A 314 -4.66 -4.99 -20.46
C TRP A 314 -4.90 -6.50 -20.40
N GLY A 315 -4.38 -7.30 -21.34
CA GLY A 315 -4.69 -8.74 -21.39
C GLY A 315 -4.34 -9.53 -20.10
N MET A 316 -3.20 -9.21 -19.47
CA MET A 316 -2.83 -9.83 -18.19
C MET A 316 -3.69 -9.32 -17.04
N SER A 317 -3.95 -8.00 -17.01
CA SER A 317 -4.80 -7.36 -16.02
C SER A 317 -6.24 -7.88 -16.08
N ASP A 318 -6.83 -7.97 -17.26
CA ASP A 318 -8.20 -8.44 -17.48
C ASP A 318 -8.37 -9.90 -17.08
N ALA A 319 -7.40 -10.75 -17.41
CA ALA A 319 -7.43 -12.16 -16.99
C ALA A 319 -7.32 -12.31 -15.46
N LEU A 320 -6.45 -11.52 -14.82
CA LEU A 320 -6.33 -11.48 -13.36
C LEU A 320 -7.62 -10.96 -12.71
N ASN A 321 -8.13 -9.83 -13.21
CA ASN A 321 -9.34 -9.17 -12.73
C ASN A 321 -10.57 -10.06 -12.88
N ARG A 322 -10.72 -10.76 -14.02
CA ARG A 322 -11.82 -11.70 -14.23
C ARG A 322 -11.86 -12.78 -13.17
N LYS A 323 -10.72 -13.45 -12.91
CA LYS A 323 -10.63 -14.47 -11.85
C LYS A 323 -10.96 -13.89 -10.47
N GLY A 324 -10.45 -12.69 -10.18
CA GLY A 324 -10.77 -11.99 -8.94
C GLY A 324 -12.26 -11.66 -8.81
N LEU A 325 -12.91 -11.24 -9.90
CA LEU A 325 -14.34 -10.93 -9.92
C LEU A 325 -15.19 -12.18 -9.80
N GLU A 326 -14.86 -13.25 -10.51
CA GLU A 326 -15.56 -14.54 -10.39
C GLU A 326 -15.59 -15.01 -8.93
N ALA A 327 -14.47 -14.89 -8.22
CA ALA A 327 -14.38 -15.23 -6.81
C ALA A 327 -15.08 -14.21 -5.87
N LEU A 328 -15.09 -12.92 -6.22
CA LEU A 328 -15.69 -11.86 -5.38
C LEU A 328 -17.21 -11.84 -5.50
N ILE A 329 -17.73 -11.84 -6.72
CA ILE A 329 -19.13 -11.52 -7.07
C ILE A 329 -19.84 -12.60 -7.90
N GLY A 330 -19.17 -13.71 -8.23
CA GLY A 330 -19.66 -14.69 -9.20
C GLY A 330 -19.34 -14.28 -10.64
N ASP A 331 -19.91 -14.97 -11.62
CA ASP A 331 -19.66 -14.68 -13.05
C ASP A 331 -20.00 -13.20 -13.36
N PRO A 332 -19.00 -12.39 -13.74
CA PRO A 332 -19.22 -10.97 -14.00
C PRO A 332 -19.99 -10.71 -15.29
N ASP A 333 -20.12 -11.68 -16.19
CA ASP A 333 -20.88 -11.59 -17.45
C ASP A 333 -22.31 -12.15 -17.32
N GLU A 334 -22.60 -12.85 -16.22
CA GLU A 334 -23.92 -13.39 -15.95
C GLU A 334 -24.93 -12.27 -15.73
N LYS A 335 -26.05 -12.33 -16.46
CA LYS A 335 -27.14 -11.34 -16.38
C LYS A 335 -28.14 -11.61 -15.25
N THR A 336 -27.83 -12.54 -14.37
CA THR A 336 -28.72 -12.88 -13.26
C THR A 336 -28.60 -11.86 -12.14
N ASP A 337 -29.73 -11.67 -11.45
CA ASP A 337 -29.82 -10.88 -10.25
C ASP A 337 -29.34 -11.65 -9.01
N PHE A 338 -28.62 -12.76 -9.15
CA PHE A 338 -28.07 -13.51 -8.02
C PHE A 338 -26.57 -13.24 -7.88
N PRO A 339 -26.06 -12.92 -6.67
CA PRO A 339 -24.64 -12.82 -6.45
C PRO A 339 -24.02 -14.22 -6.43
N GLY A 340 -22.75 -14.33 -6.80
CA GLY A 340 -21.91 -15.47 -6.48
C GLY A 340 -20.75 -15.08 -5.57
N GLY A 341 -19.80 -16.00 -5.42
CA GLY A 341 -18.53 -15.75 -4.73
C GLY A 341 -18.68 -15.29 -3.29
N TRP A 342 -17.72 -14.49 -2.83
CA TRP A 342 -17.69 -13.95 -1.45
C TRP A 342 -18.93 -13.14 -1.08
N VAL A 343 -19.52 -12.43 -2.05
CA VAL A 343 -20.76 -11.68 -1.81
C VAL A 343 -21.89 -12.63 -1.39
N MET A 344 -22.09 -13.73 -2.10
CA MET A 344 -23.13 -14.70 -1.75
C MET A 344 -22.86 -15.36 -0.40
N GLU A 345 -21.63 -15.82 -0.18
CA GLU A 345 -21.23 -16.41 1.12
C GLU A 345 -21.50 -15.47 2.30
N TYR A 346 -21.21 -14.18 2.13
CA TYR A 346 -21.47 -13.18 3.16
C TYR A 346 -22.97 -12.98 3.38
N ILE A 347 -23.76 -12.90 2.30
CA ILE A 347 -25.21 -12.72 2.37
C ILE A 347 -25.84 -13.93 3.08
N ASP A 348 -25.46 -15.16 2.73
CA ASP A 348 -26.01 -16.38 3.34
C ASP A 348 -25.73 -16.44 4.84
N ARG A 349 -24.48 -16.23 5.25
CA ARG A 349 -24.10 -16.19 6.67
C ARG A 349 -24.83 -15.08 7.43
N SER A 350 -25.00 -13.93 6.79
CA SER A 350 -25.65 -12.79 7.41
C SER A 350 -27.18 -12.94 7.44
N ALA A 351 -27.77 -13.67 6.50
CA ALA A 351 -29.21 -13.99 6.49
C ALA A 351 -29.58 -14.90 7.67
N ALA A 352 -28.74 -15.89 8.00
CA ALA A 352 -28.90 -16.70 9.21
C ALA A 352 -28.83 -15.84 10.49
N THR A 353 -27.92 -14.85 10.52
CA THR A 353 -27.84 -13.89 11.62
C THR A 353 -29.10 -13.02 11.70
N LEU A 354 -29.59 -12.54 10.56
CA LEU A 354 -30.81 -11.74 10.47
C LEU A 354 -32.02 -12.51 11.02
N GLN A 355 -32.19 -13.77 10.61
CA GLN A 355 -33.27 -14.64 11.10
C GLN A 355 -33.20 -14.85 12.61
N THR A 356 -31.99 -15.02 13.15
CA THR A 356 -31.77 -15.16 14.59
C THR A 356 -32.20 -13.89 15.34
N LEU A 357 -31.82 -12.72 14.82
CA LEU A 357 -32.19 -11.42 15.40
C LEU A 357 -33.70 -11.18 15.33
N GLU A 358 -34.35 -11.50 14.21
CA GLU A 358 -35.81 -11.36 14.05
C GLU A 358 -36.59 -12.25 15.02
N THR A 359 -36.12 -13.49 15.20
CA THR A 359 -36.72 -14.41 16.19
C THR A 359 -36.54 -13.88 17.62
N ARG A 360 -35.34 -13.37 17.94
CA ARG A 360 -35.04 -12.79 19.25
C ARG A 360 -35.88 -11.55 19.53
N LEU A 361 -36.06 -10.67 18.54
CA LEU A 361 -36.85 -9.43 18.65
C LEU A 361 -38.27 -9.68 19.14
N ALA A 362 -38.91 -10.78 18.70
CA ALA A 362 -40.27 -11.14 19.10
C ALA A 362 -40.43 -11.43 20.61
N THR A 363 -39.33 -11.71 21.31
CA THR A 363 -39.32 -12.12 22.73
C THR A 363 -38.47 -11.21 23.61
N ALA A 364 -37.76 -10.25 23.02
CA ALA A 364 -36.82 -9.41 23.73
C ALA A 364 -37.52 -8.32 24.57
N PRO A 365 -37.03 -8.02 25.78
CA PRO A 365 -37.50 -6.87 26.56
C PRO A 365 -37.22 -5.55 25.83
N SER A 366 -38.01 -4.50 26.13
CA SER A 366 -38.05 -3.23 25.37
C SER A 366 -36.69 -2.64 24.97
N GLN A 367 -35.73 -2.60 25.90
CA GLN A 367 -34.41 -2.04 25.64
C GLN A 367 -33.57 -2.91 24.69
N GLU A 368 -33.55 -4.23 24.90
CA GLU A 368 -32.88 -5.20 23.99
C GLU A 368 -33.56 -5.22 22.62
N ALA A 369 -34.89 -5.12 22.58
CA ALA A 369 -35.66 -5.06 21.35
C ALA A 369 -35.29 -3.85 20.48
N MET A 370 -35.02 -2.69 21.10
CA MET A 370 -34.58 -1.49 20.38
C MET A 370 -33.22 -1.71 19.71
N GLU A 371 -32.24 -2.23 20.45
CA GLU A 371 -30.89 -2.53 19.92
C GLU A 371 -30.93 -3.58 18.80
N ILE A 372 -31.73 -4.63 18.96
CA ILE A 372 -31.92 -5.66 17.93
C ILE A 372 -32.56 -5.06 16.68
N SER A 373 -33.58 -4.21 16.84
CA SER A 373 -34.25 -3.55 15.72
C SER A 373 -33.29 -2.66 14.93
N GLU A 374 -32.46 -1.86 15.62
CA GLU A 374 -31.42 -1.06 14.98
C GLU A 374 -30.41 -1.93 14.23
N ARG A 375 -30.01 -3.07 14.80
CA ARG A 375 -29.09 -4.01 14.15
C ARG A 375 -29.68 -4.63 12.90
N ILE A 376 -30.96 -5.02 12.93
CA ILE A 376 -31.70 -5.53 11.77
C ILE A 376 -31.74 -4.49 10.64
N VAL A 377 -32.09 -3.24 10.97
CA VAL A 377 -32.13 -2.13 10.00
C VAL A 377 -30.76 -1.89 9.38
N ALA A 378 -29.70 -1.88 10.20
CA ALA A 378 -28.33 -1.71 9.73
C ALA A 378 -27.92 -2.84 8.78
N LEU A 379 -28.20 -4.10 9.11
CA LEU A 379 -27.83 -5.26 8.30
C LEU A 379 -28.57 -5.27 6.95
N ARG A 380 -29.86 -4.94 6.93
CA ARG A 380 -30.64 -4.81 5.69
C ARG A 380 -30.11 -3.68 4.79
N LYS A 381 -29.71 -2.55 5.38
CA LYS A 381 -29.07 -1.44 4.65
C LYS A 381 -27.72 -1.86 4.06
N GLU A 382 -26.95 -2.64 4.82
CA GLU A 382 -25.67 -3.20 4.36
C GLU A 382 -25.86 -4.09 3.13
N PHE A 383 -26.82 -5.03 3.16
CA PHE A 383 -27.14 -5.89 2.01
C PHE A 383 -27.52 -5.10 0.76
N LYS A 384 -28.37 -4.08 0.91
CA LYS A 384 -28.73 -3.20 -0.21
C LYS A 384 -27.51 -2.53 -0.83
N THR A 385 -26.59 -2.06 0.01
CA THR A 385 -25.35 -1.40 -0.42
C THR A 385 -24.42 -2.37 -1.14
N ILE A 386 -24.23 -3.58 -0.58
CA ILE A 386 -23.43 -4.66 -1.18
C ILE A 386 -23.95 -4.99 -2.59
N ARG A 387 -25.27 -5.22 -2.72
CA ARG A 387 -25.90 -5.55 -4.01
C ARG A 387 -25.80 -4.41 -5.03
N GLN A 388 -25.86 -3.17 -4.57
CA GLN A 388 -25.64 -2.01 -5.44
C GLN A 388 -24.20 -1.95 -5.96
N LEU A 389 -23.21 -2.18 -5.08
CA LEU A 389 -21.79 -2.18 -5.46
C LEU A 389 -21.47 -3.31 -6.42
N GLU A 390 -21.97 -4.52 -6.17
CA GLU A 390 -21.83 -5.65 -7.08
C GLU A 390 -22.35 -5.32 -8.49
N ARG A 391 -23.56 -4.76 -8.61
CA ARG A 391 -24.12 -4.33 -9.90
C ARG A 391 -23.27 -3.26 -10.57
N GLN A 392 -22.75 -2.30 -9.81
CA GLN A 392 -21.83 -1.29 -10.34
C GLN A 392 -20.54 -1.92 -10.87
N ILE A 393 -19.96 -2.87 -10.12
CA ILE A 393 -18.74 -3.61 -10.52
C ILE A 393 -18.99 -4.41 -11.80
N LYS A 394 -20.10 -5.19 -11.87
CA LYS A 394 -20.51 -5.90 -13.10
C LYS A 394 -20.64 -4.95 -14.29
N THR A 395 -21.35 -3.83 -14.11
CA THR A 395 -21.54 -2.82 -15.16
C THR A 395 -20.20 -2.24 -15.64
N ILE A 396 -19.32 -1.84 -14.72
CA ILE A 396 -18.00 -1.26 -15.03
C ILE A 396 -17.12 -2.27 -15.78
N PHE A 397 -17.21 -3.55 -15.43
CA PHE A 397 -16.43 -4.61 -16.05
C PHE A 397 -16.96 -4.96 -17.45
N GLN A 398 -18.25 -5.28 -17.57
CA GLN A 398 -18.91 -5.66 -18.83
C GLN A 398 -18.79 -4.58 -19.91
N GLN A 399 -18.93 -3.31 -19.52
CA GLN A 399 -18.82 -2.17 -20.43
C GLN A 399 -17.38 -1.68 -20.63
N LYS A 400 -16.39 -2.36 -20.02
CA LYS A 400 -14.97 -1.96 -19.99
C LYS A 400 -14.78 -0.49 -19.61
N LEU A 401 -15.59 0.03 -18.69
CA LEU A 401 -15.50 1.45 -18.27
C LEU A 401 -14.22 1.76 -17.49
N HIS A 402 -13.55 0.72 -16.99
CA HIS A 402 -12.26 0.81 -16.33
C HIS A 402 -11.09 0.97 -17.32
N HIS A 403 -11.30 0.74 -18.61
CA HIS A 403 -10.34 1.05 -19.69
C HIS A 403 -10.51 2.48 -20.22
N LYS A 404 -11.48 3.25 -19.72
CA LYS A 404 -11.82 4.59 -20.22
C LYS A 404 -11.76 5.62 -19.11
N ASP A 405 -10.87 6.60 -19.24
CA ASP A 405 -10.84 7.74 -18.33
C ASP A 405 -11.85 8.79 -18.78
N LYS A 406 -13.06 8.67 -18.26
CA LYS A 406 -14.07 9.73 -18.25
C LYS A 406 -14.00 10.47 -16.91
N GLU A 407 -12.81 10.94 -16.53
CA GLU A 407 -12.54 11.71 -15.31
C GLU A 407 -12.61 10.90 -13.99
N GLU A 408 -12.61 9.56 -14.05
CA GLU A 408 -12.71 8.70 -12.86
C GLU A 408 -11.87 7.41 -13.01
N ALA A 409 -10.55 7.54 -13.14
CA ALA A 409 -9.61 6.41 -13.25
C ALA A 409 -9.74 5.37 -12.11
N TYR A 410 -10.22 5.78 -10.93
CA TYR A 410 -10.34 4.93 -9.75
C TYR A 410 -11.73 4.29 -9.57
N LYS A 411 -12.62 4.38 -10.56
CA LYS A 411 -14.00 3.88 -10.42
C LYS A 411 -14.04 2.40 -10.01
N MET A 412 -13.29 1.52 -10.68
CA MET A 412 -13.30 0.09 -10.35
C MET A 412 -12.59 -0.22 -9.03
N PRO A 413 -11.33 0.22 -8.79
CA PRO A 413 -10.64 0.01 -7.52
C PRO A 413 -11.45 0.47 -6.30
N SER A 414 -12.09 1.65 -6.37
CA SER A 414 -12.85 2.20 -5.24
C SER A 414 -14.09 1.38 -4.88
N ARG A 415 -14.81 0.81 -5.86
CA ARG A 415 -15.97 -0.06 -5.57
C ARG A 415 -15.53 -1.41 -5.01
N ILE A 416 -14.46 -2.00 -5.55
CA ILE A 416 -13.87 -3.23 -5.01
C ILE A 416 -13.43 -3.02 -3.56
N LEU A 417 -12.75 -1.91 -3.27
CA LEU A 417 -12.32 -1.54 -1.93
C LEU A 417 -13.50 -1.44 -0.96
N LEU A 418 -14.53 -0.68 -1.35
CA LEU A 418 -15.69 -0.49 -0.49
C LEU A 418 -16.45 -1.81 -0.27
N LEU A 419 -16.61 -2.61 -1.32
CA LEU A 419 -17.23 -3.92 -1.21
C LEU A 419 -16.44 -4.84 -0.28
N THR A 420 -15.11 -4.91 -0.43
CA THR A 420 -14.22 -5.71 0.43
C THR A 420 -14.38 -5.35 1.90
N HIS A 421 -14.41 -4.05 2.21
CA HIS A 421 -14.63 -3.58 3.57
C HIS A 421 -15.99 -4.03 4.14
N LEU A 422 -17.06 -3.93 3.35
CA LEU A 422 -18.40 -4.38 3.77
C LEU A 422 -18.43 -5.89 4.05
N LEU A 423 -17.71 -6.67 3.24
CA LEU A 423 -17.54 -8.12 3.41
C LEU A 423 -16.59 -8.51 4.56
N LYS A 424 -16.08 -7.53 5.33
CA LYS A 424 -15.14 -7.69 6.46
C LYS A 424 -13.74 -8.17 6.07
N GLY A 425 -13.37 -8.01 4.80
CA GLY A 425 -12.00 -8.21 4.32
C GLY A 425 -11.11 -6.97 4.53
N ILE A 426 -9.82 -7.13 4.28
CA ILE A 426 -8.82 -6.04 4.25
C ILE A 426 -8.36 -5.82 2.81
N LEU A 427 -8.14 -4.56 2.42
CA LEU A 427 -7.53 -4.21 1.14
C LEU A 427 -6.00 -4.28 1.24
#